data_AF-A0A9R1H854-F1
#
_entry.id   AF-A0A9R1H854-F1
#
_cell.length_a   1.000
_cell.length_b   1.000
_cell.length_c   1.000
_cell.angle_alpha   90.00
_cell.angle_beta   90.00
_cell.angle_gamma   90.00
#
_symmetry.space_group_name_H-M   'P 1'
#
loop_
_entity.id
_entity.type
_entity.pdbx_description
1 polymer ?
#
loop_
_entity_poly.entity_id
_entity_poly.type
_entity_poly.pdbx_seq_one_letter_code
_entity_poly.pdbx_strand_id
1 'polypeptide(L)'
;MPFSENGRRGVSRMPRPSDRRRATMVAALSPAAARSLVFALAVVLAVVSADGDSGHASFRGAANGGNAPSSRAGEQGKELVVRDHVPASRVSVVGCVCVPSTVSLEGCACPPTPPPPPPPPACPPPPPPPPPPCPPPPPPPPPPPPACPPTPWDFENEKLKRLYPVIQAFKRTITSDPLNVTATWVGANICDSAKGGGAYKGFYCDTPPDDANKTLTVASIDFNGFHLCAPTLAGFIDAFPDLALFHANSNNFSGVLPELTSLRYFYELDLSNNAFSGAFPAAVPPLGRLAFLDLRFNGFAGEVPPSVFGISVDALFLNNNAFTGVIPESTFGTSRAEYIVVANNRFTGPIPRSIFNASGTLSEILFLNNDLSGCLPYEIGLVEGLTVFDAGGNQIRGPIPLSFGCLADVEELNLARNQLYGHVPDVLCLLAKTGKLTNLSLSDNYFHSVGYHCMELVRSRVLDVRRNCILGFPGQRPHIECVMFYADPTKHCPFIPHIPCDLPGFKPHATAALPAGESAVHGYGGDGSVAVGTTTSG
;
A
#
# COMPACT_ATOMS: atom_id res chain seq x y z
N MET A 1 45.39 77.78 6.86
CA MET A 1 44.06 78.23 7.35
C MET A 1 43.70 79.49 6.58
N PRO A 2 42.46 79.74 6.12
CA PRO A 2 41.20 79.47 6.83
C PRO A 2 39.99 79.08 5.93
N PHE A 3 38.80 79.02 6.57
CA PHE A 3 37.41 79.26 6.11
C PHE A 3 36.56 78.20 5.34
N SER A 4 35.43 77.90 5.99
CA SER A 4 34.01 77.87 5.56
C SER A 4 33.46 76.99 4.41
N GLU A 5 32.27 76.44 4.74
CA GLU A 5 31.06 76.22 3.94
C GLU A 5 30.86 74.99 3.01
N ASN A 6 29.58 74.54 3.07
CA ASN A 6 28.81 73.64 2.19
C ASN A 6 29.16 72.14 2.23
N GLY A 7 28.21 71.19 2.29
CA GLY A 7 26.76 71.24 2.17
C GLY A 7 26.26 70.09 1.31
N ARG A 8 25.24 69.35 1.81
CA ARG A 8 24.32 68.40 1.10
C ARG A 8 24.94 67.06 0.65
N ARG A 9 24.28 65.89 0.68
CA ARG A 9 22.93 65.33 0.97
C ARG A 9 23.16 63.80 0.97
N GLY A 10 22.43 62.90 1.63
CA GLY A 10 21.22 62.95 2.42
C GLY A 10 20.94 61.54 2.95
N VAL A 11 20.54 61.48 4.21
CA VAL A 11 20.11 60.28 4.95
C VAL A 11 18.62 60.08 4.74
N SER A 12 18.17 58.83 4.58
CA SER A 12 16.77 58.45 4.85
C SER A 12 16.69 56.96 5.24
N ARG A 13 16.77 56.71 6.54
CA ARG A 13 15.71 56.14 7.40
C ARG A 13 15.53 54.62 7.33
N MET A 14 16.10 53.97 8.34
CA MET A 14 15.50 52.80 8.99
C MET A 14 14.07 53.13 9.47
N PRO A 15 13.10 52.21 9.33
CA PRO A 15 11.91 52.22 10.16
C PRO A 15 12.13 51.40 11.44
N ARG A 16 11.71 51.99 12.56
CA ARG A 16 11.54 51.34 13.87
C ARG A 16 10.37 50.33 13.83
N PRO A 17 10.36 49.33 14.74
CA PRO A 17 9.31 48.35 14.82
C PRO A 17 8.11 48.90 15.61
N SER A 18 6.92 48.88 15.02
CA SER A 18 5.66 48.99 15.75
C SER A 18 4.52 48.37 14.94
N ASP A 19 3.99 47.28 15.51
CA ASP A 19 2.66 46.69 15.36
C ASP A 19 2.13 46.31 13.97
N ARG A 20 2.18 45.00 13.69
CA ARG A 20 0.97 44.22 13.37
C ARG A 20 1.16 42.75 13.73
N ARG A 21 0.48 42.37 14.82
CA ARG A 21 0.17 40.99 15.21
C ARG A 21 -0.35 40.20 14.01
N ARG A 22 0.32 39.10 13.64
CA ARG A 22 -0.30 37.95 12.96
C ARG A 22 0.58 36.72 13.16
N ALA A 23 0.02 35.78 13.92
CA ALA A 23 0.32 34.36 13.96
C ALA A 23 1.76 33.94 14.31
N THR A 24 2.12 34.13 15.57
CA THR A 24 2.89 33.12 16.30
C THR A 24 2.00 31.88 16.44
N MET A 25 2.03 30.99 15.45
CA MET A 25 1.62 29.61 15.67
C MET A 25 2.90 28.88 16.07
N VAL A 26 3.13 28.84 17.38
CA VAL A 26 3.81 27.68 17.97
C VAL A 26 2.87 26.52 17.68
N ALA A 27 3.02 25.89 16.51
CA ALA A 27 2.60 24.54 16.33
C ALA A 27 3.48 23.74 17.28
N ALA A 28 2.93 23.45 18.46
CA ALA A 28 3.40 22.32 19.22
C ALA A 28 3.28 21.14 18.25
N LEU A 29 4.43 20.70 17.72
CA LEU A 29 4.58 19.34 17.23
C LEU A 29 3.94 18.45 18.29
N SER A 30 2.80 17.84 17.95
CA SER A 30 2.20 16.85 18.81
C SER A 30 3.30 15.81 19.10
N PRO A 31 3.48 15.37 20.35
CA PRO A 31 4.42 14.30 20.68
C PRO A 31 4.12 12.99 19.91
N ALA A 32 3.05 12.91 19.12
CA ALA A 32 2.78 11.85 18.14
C ALA A 32 3.77 11.82 16.95
N ALA A 33 4.18 12.97 16.39
CA ALA A 33 5.15 13.02 15.28
C ALA A 33 6.57 12.65 15.75
N ALA A 34 6.94 13.05 16.97
CA ALA A 34 8.18 12.62 17.62
C ALA A 34 8.13 11.14 18.05
N ARG A 35 6.93 10.57 18.26
CA ARG A 35 6.74 9.13 18.49
C ARG A 35 6.80 8.32 17.20
N SER A 36 6.39 8.85 16.04
CA SER A 36 6.60 8.20 14.74
C SER A 36 8.07 8.00 14.40
N LEU A 37 8.95 8.94 14.76
CA LEU A 37 10.40 8.80 14.58
C LEU A 37 11.01 7.71 15.50
N VAL A 38 10.47 7.57 16.71
CA VAL A 38 10.84 6.49 17.65
C VAL A 38 10.20 5.15 17.23
N PHE A 39 9.08 5.18 16.51
CA PHE A 39 8.39 4.01 15.99
C PHE A 39 8.98 3.47 14.68
N ALA A 40 9.58 4.29 13.83
CA ALA A 40 10.37 3.81 12.69
C ALA A 40 11.59 2.99 13.19
N LEU A 41 12.29 3.49 14.22
CA LEU A 41 13.31 2.71 14.95
C LEU A 41 12.75 1.45 15.62
N ALA A 42 11.52 1.50 16.15
CA ALA A 42 10.86 0.33 16.74
C ALA A 42 10.35 -0.67 15.68
N VAL A 43 10.03 -0.22 14.47
CA VAL A 43 9.69 -1.09 13.32
C VAL A 43 10.95 -1.80 12.85
N VAL A 44 12.09 -1.12 12.76
CA VAL A 44 13.39 -1.77 12.52
C VAL A 44 13.70 -2.80 13.63
N LEU A 45 13.54 -2.45 14.92
CA LEU A 45 13.79 -3.38 16.03
C LEU A 45 12.77 -4.55 16.15
N ALA A 46 11.50 -4.32 15.84
CA ALA A 46 10.47 -5.37 15.88
C ALA A 46 10.55 -6.31 14.68
N VAL A 47 11.05 -5.82 13.55
CA VAL A 47 11.31 -6.62 12.34
C VAL A 47 12.62 -7.41 12.47
N VAL A 48 13.65 -6.85 13.11
CA VAL A 48 14.92 -7.54 13.41
C VAL A 48 14.74 -8.64 14.48
N SER A 49 13.81 -8.49 15.43
CA SER A 49 13.58 -9.50 16.49
C SER A 49 12.94 -10.80 15.99
N ALA A 50 12.46 -10.86 14.73
CA ALA A 50 11.97 -12.08 14.12
C ALA A 50 13.09 -13.01 13.58
N ASP A 51 14.35 -12.56 13.55
CA ASP A 51 15.53 -13.36 13.17
C ASP A 51 16.33 -13.86 14.41
N GLY A 52 15.61 -14.24 15.48
CA GLY A 52 16.15 -14.96 16.63
C GLY A 52 15.75 -16.44 16.65
N ASP A 53 16.69 -17.31 16.26
CA ASP A 53 16.73 -18.77 16.54
C ASP A 53 15.54 -19.64 16.11
N SER A 54 15.66 -20.24 14.92
CA SER A 54 15.09 -21.57 14.64
C SER A 54 15.94 -22.66 15.32
N GLY A 55 15.85 -22.73 16.65
CA GLY A 55 16.40 -23.81 17.45
C GLY A 55 15.35 -24.87 17.74
N HIS A 56 15.45 -26.03 17.09
CA HIS A 56 14.73 -27.24 17.46
C HIS A 56 14.96 -27.57 18.95
N ALA A 57 13.94 -27.41 19.79
CA ALA A 57 13.91 -27.97 21.14
C ALA A 57 12.53 -28.58 21.42
N SER A 58 12.47 -29.90 21.24
CA SER A 58 11.38 -30.75 21.72
C SER A 58 11.31 -30.67 23.25
N PHE A 59 10.26 -30.04 23.78
CA PHE A 59 9.91 -30.14 25.20
C PHE A 59 8.77 -31.13 25.37
N ARG A 60 9.14 -32.36 25.77
CA ARG A 60 8.26 -33.30 26.48
C ARG A 60 7.93 -32.70 27.84
N GLY A 61 6.71 -32.19 27.99
CA GLY A 61 6.10 -31.93 29.29
C GLY A 61 5.44 -33.21 29.81
N ALA A 62 6.11 -33.90 30.74
CA ALA A 62 5.54 -34.97 31.53
C ALA A 62 4.66 -34.37 32.65
N ALA A 63 3.39 -34.73 32.70
CA ALA A 63 2.60 -34.77 33.92
C ALA A 63 1.40 -35.70 33.68
N ASN A 64 1.52 -36.95 34.11
CA ASN A 64 0.42 -37.90 34.18
C ASN A 64 0.45 -38.57 35.57
N GLY A 65 -0.69 -38.54 36.24
CA GLY A 65 -0.94 -39.16 37.54
C GLY A 65 -2.21 -38.54 38.11
N GLY A 66 -3.31 -39.25 38.36
CA GLY A 66 -3.65 -40.64 38.18
C GLY A 66 -5.12 -40.82 38.57
N ASN A 67 -5.59 -42.07 38.50
CA ASN A 67 -6.85 -42.62 39.01
C ASN A 67 -8.05 -42.67 38.04
N ALA A 68 -8.15 -43.84 37.40
CA ALA A 68 -9.41 -44.55 37.14
C ALA A 68 -10.03 -45.06 38.48
N PRO A 69 -11.31 -45.51 38.56
CA PRO A 69 -11.72 -46.76 37.87
C PRO A 69 -13.16 -46.84 37.30
N SER A 70 -13.26 -47.61 36.20
CA SER A 70 -14.22 -48.69 35.88
C SER A 70 -15.74 -48.50 35.98
N SER A 71 -16.45 -48.64 34.84
CA SER A 71 -17.46 -49.71 34.65
C SER A 71 -17.91 -49.91 33.18
N ARG A 72 -17.50 -51.06 32.62
CA ARG A 72 -18.12 -52.01 31.66
C ARG A 72 -19.42 -51.69 30.88
N ALA A 73 -19.36 -51.99 29.57
CA ALA A 73 -20.37 -52.43 28.57
C ALA A 73 -20.21 -51.56 27.30
N GLY A 74 -19.81 -52.00 26.11
CA GLY A 74 -20.17 -53.21 25.37
C GLY A 74 -21.11 -52.80 24.23
N GLU A 75 -20.60 -52.47 23.04
CA GLU A 75 -21.20 -52.77 21.71
C GLU A 75 -20.49 -52.08 20.52
N GLN A 76 -20.21 -52.91 19.51
CA GLN A 76 -20.22 -52.68 18.05
C GLN A 76 -19.34 -51.59 17.42
N GLY A 77 -18.35 -52.07 16.65
CA GLY A 77 -17.56 -51.27 15.73
C GLY A 77 -18.31 -50.88 14.46
N LYS A 78 -18.12 -49.63 14.03
CA LYS A 78 -18.31 -49.17 12.66
C LYS A 78 -17.12 -48.31 12.26
N GLU A 79 -16.39 -48.83 11.29
CA GLU A 79 -15.33 -48.19 10.53
C GLU A 79 -16.00 -47.31 9.45
N LEU A 80 -15.66 -46.02 9.39
CA LEU A 80 -16.08 -45.12 8.31
C LEU A 80 -14.85 -44.43 7.74
N VAL A 81 -14.42 -44.94 6.58
CA VAL A 81 -13.38 -44.37 5.74
C VAL A 81 -14.02 -43.33 4.81
N VAL A 82 -13.38 -42.16 4.73
CA VAL A 82 -13.69 -41.08 3.79
C VAL A 82 -12.67 -41.12 2.66
N ARG A 83 -13.11 -41.20 1.40
CA ARG A 83 -12.61 -40.37 0.28
C ARG A 83 -13.35 -40.60 -1.04
N ASP A 84 -13.54 -39.47 -1.73
CA ASP A 84 -13.53 -39.23 -3.18
C ASP A 84 -14.80 -39.31 -4.08
N HIS A 85 -15.09 -38.12 -4.62
CA HIS A 85 -15.25 -37.77 -6.05
C HIS A 85 -16.61 -37.89 -6.80
N VAL A 86 -17.04 -36.70 -7.24
CA VAL A 86 -17.99 -36.26 -8.31
C VAL A 86 -17.78 -37.05 -9.63
N PRO A 87 -18.79 -37.40 -10.49
CA PRO A 87 -19.53 -36.41 -11.29
C PRO A 87 -20.96 -36.71 -11.85
N ALA A 88 -21.56 -35.60 -12.33
CA ALA A 88 -22.51 -35.38 -13.43
C ALA A 88 -23.39 -36.52 -13.98
N SER A 89 -24.71 -36.29 -13.93
CA SER A 89 -25.76 -37.08 -14.59
C SER A 89 -25.93 -36.67 -16.07
N ARG A 90 -25.87 -37.65 -16.97
CA ARG A 90 -26.17 -37.52 -18.41
C ARG A 90 -27.54 -38.11 -18.75
N VAL A 91 -28.13 -37.46 -19.75
CA VAL A 91 -29.29 -37.83 -20.57
C VAL A 91 -28.98 -39.05 -21.46
N SER A 92 -30.02 -39.79 -21.82
CA SER A 92 -30.09 -41.02 -22.63
C SER A 92 -31.24 -40.83 -23.66
N VAL A 93 -31.28 -41.25 -24.93
CA VAL A 93 -30.41 -41.92 -25.93
C VAL A 93 -31.05 -41.60 -27.33
N VAL A 94 -30.32 -41.51 -28.45
CA VAL A 94 -30.37 -42.37 -29.69
C VAL A 94 -30.15 -41.38 -30.88
N GLY A 95 -29.36 -41.57 -31.95
CA GLY A 95 -28.44 -42.57 -32.47
C GLY A 95 -27.83 -41.99 -33.78
N CYS A 96 -26.61 -42.37 -34.16
CA CYS A 96 -25.93 -42.00 -35.42
C CYS A 96 -26.45 -42.90 -36.59
N VAL A 97 -26.25 -42.67 -37.90
CA VAL A 97 -25.06 -42.33 -38.72
C VAL A 97 -25.51 -41.96 -40.15
N CYS A 98 -24.79 -41.06 -40.85
CA CYS A 98 -24.26 -41.18 -42.24
C CYS A 98 -24.03 -39.80 -42.90
N VAL A 99 -22.79 -39.58 -43.35
CA VAL A 99 -22.36 -38.52 -44.29
C VAL A 99 -22.49 -39.07 -45.72
N PRO A 100 -22.68 -38.26 -46.78
CA PRO A 100 -21.53 -37.70 -47.49
C PRO A 100 -21.75 -36.32 -48.14
N SER A 101 -20.68 -35.86 -48.78
CA SER A 101 -20.33 -34.56 -49.32
C SER A 101 -21.02 -34.12 -50.64
N THR A 102 -20.68 -32.88 -51.03
CA THR A 102 -20.50 -32.31 -52.39
C THR A 102 -21.67 -31.76 -53.23
N VAL A 103 -21.54 -30.46 -53.52
CA VAL A 103 -21.55 -29.79 -54.85
C VAL A 103 -22.89 -29.41 -55.52
N SER A 104 -22.86 -28.15 -55.98
CA SER A 104 -23.75 -27.33 -56.80
C SER A 104 -24.31 -27.98 -58.07
N LEU A 105 -25.48 -27.49 -58.52
CA LEU A 105 -25.82 -27.38 -59.95
C LEU A 105 -26.75 -26.18 -60.21
N GLU A 106 -26.43 -25.50 -61.30
CA GLU A 106 -26.97 -24.25 -61.81
C GLU A 106 -28.37 -24.38 -62.44
N GLY A 107 -29.10 -23.26 -62.43
CA GLY A 107 -29.69 -22.63 -63.62
C GLY A 107 -30.60 -23.46 -64.54
N CYS A 108 -31.90 -23.12 -64.56
CA CYS A 108 -32.68 -22.92 -65.79
C CYS A 108 -33.96 -22.14 -65.47
N ALA A 109 -34.07 -20.93 -66.03
CA ALA A 109 -35.26 -20.11 -66.02
C ALA A 109 -36.06 -20.33 -67.32
N CYS A 110 -37.40 -20.28 -67.23
CA CYS A 110 -38.28 -19.89 -68.34
C CYS A 110 -39.59 -19.27 -67.80
N PRO A 111 -40.22 -18.30 -68.50
CA PRO A 111 -41.21 -17.35 -67.96
C PRO A 111 -42.65 -17.62 -68.49
N PRO A 112 -43.62 -16.66 -68.44
CA PRO A 112 -44.66 -16.55 -67.43
C PRO A 112 -46.10 -16.74 -67.99
N THR A 113 -47.11 -16.90 -67.12
CA THR A 113 -48.55 -17.01 -67.46
C THR A 113 -49.44 -16.31 -66.39
N PRO A 114 -50.70 -15.91 -66.70
CA PRO A 114 -51.19 -14.52 -66.63
C PRO A 114 -51.97 -14.18 -65.34
N PRO A 115 -52.39 -12.91 -65.12
CA PRO A 115 -52.95 -12.49 -63.84
C PRO A 115 -54.43 -12.88 -63.69
N PRO A 116 -54.86 -13.34 -62.48
CA PRO A 116 -56.27 -13.51 -62.14
C PRO A 116 -56.92 -12.26 -61.49
N PRO A 117 -58.27 -12.19 -61.47
CA PRO A 117 -59.08 -10.97 -61.29
C PRO A 117 -59.22 -10.45 -59.85
N PRO A 118 -59.70 -9.19 -59.65
CA PRO A 118 -59.71 -8.49 -58.36
C PRO A 118 -60.79 -8.95 -57.35
N PRO A 119 -60.62 -8.59 -56.06
CA PRO A 119 -61.08 -9.38 -54.91
C PRO A 119 -62.46 -8.98 -54.35
N PRO A 120 -63.12 -9.85 -53.57
CA PRO A 120 -64.28 -9.50 -52.76
C PRO A 120 -63.89 -8.74 -51.46
N PRO A 121 -64.77 -7.86 -50.94
CA PRO A 121 -64.45 -6.91 -49.88
C PRO A 121 -64.30 -7.54 -48.48
N ALA A 122 -63.37 -6.95 -47.72
CA ALA A 122 -62.96 -7.37 -46.38
C ALA A 122 -64.04 -7.14 -45.30
N CYS A 123 -64.15 -8.09 -44.36
CA CYS A 123 -64.92 -7.93 -43.13
C CYS A 123 -64.24 -6.93 -42.18
N PRO A 124 -65.01 -6.09 -41.46
CA PRO A 124 -64.47 -5.12 -40.52
C PRO A 124 -63.90 -5.78 -39.25
N PRO A 125 -62.87 -5.18 -38.62
CA PRO A 125 -62.24 -5.71 -37.41
C PRO A 125 -63.13 -5.57 -36.16
N PRO A 126 -62.95 -6.43 -35.14
CA PRO A 126 -63.69 -6.35 -33.88
C PRO A 126 -63.34 -5.08 -33.08
N PRO A 127 -64.27 -4.59 -32.23
CA PRO A 127 -64.08 -3.38 -31.46
C PRO A 127 -63.00 -3.54 -30.36
N PRO A 128 -62.30 -2.45 -29.99
CA PRO A 128 -61.24 -2.48 -28.99
C PRO A 128 -61.78 -2.73 -27.57
N PRO A 129 -60.99 -3.36 -26.68
CA PRO A 129 -61.36 -3.56 -25.28
C PRO A 129 -61.44 -2.21 -24.52
N PRO A 130 -62.26 -2.12 -23.46
CA PRO A 130 -62.36 -0.92 -22.63
C PRO A 130 -61.03 -0.61 -21.93
N PRO A 131 -60.73 0.67 -21.65
CA PRO A 131 -59.49 1.10 -21.02
C PRO A 131 -59.34 0.57 -19.59
N PRO A 132 -58.10 0.35 -19.12
CA PRO A 132 -57.84 -0.08 -17.74
C PRO A 132 -58.28 1.01 -16.74
N PRO A 133 -58.74 0.63 -15.53
CA PRO A 133 -58.99 1.60 -14.47
C PRO A 133 -57.69 2.32 -14.08
N CYS A 134 -57.78 3.62 -13.81
CA CYS A 134 -56.66 4.46 -13.40
C CYS A 134 -55.88 3.85 -12.21
N PRO A 135 -54.55 4.00 -12.17
CA PRO A 135 -53.77 3.60 -10.98
C PRO A 135 -54.22 4.44 -9.77
N PRO A 136 -54.28 3.84 -8.56
CA PRO A 136 -54.58 4.59 -7.35
C PRO A 136 -53.50 5.67 -7.11
N PRO A 137 -53.85 6.80 -6.46
CA PRO A 137 -52.89 7.85 -6.15
C PRO A 137 -51.76 7.31 -5.27
N PRO A 138 -50.53 7.84 -5.43
CA PRO A 138 -49.40 7.44 -4.59
C PRO A 138 -49.73 7.68 -3.11
N PRO A 139 -49.30 6.79 -2.20
CA PRO A 139 -49.51 7.00 -0.77
C PRO A 139 -48.86 8.32 -0.33
N PRO A 140 -49.43 9.00 0.68
CA PRO A 140 -48.85 10.23 1.19
C PRO A 140 -47.40 9.99 1.63
N PRO A 141 -46.51 10.98 1.48
CA PRO A 141 -45.13 10.86 1.93
C PRO A 141 -45.10 10.45 3.41
N PRO A 142 -44.17 9.58 3.82
CA PRO A 142 -44.05 9.19 5.22
C PRO A 142 -43.89 10.46 6.07
N PRO A 143 -44.51 10.51 7.26
CA PRO A 143 -44.35 11.65 8.15
C PRO A 143 -42.86 11.88 8.42
N PRO A 144 -42.42 13.15 8.55
CA PRO A 144 -41.04 13.44 8.91
C PRO A 144 -40.67 12.66 10.18
N PRO A 145 -39.43 12.16 10.27
CA PRO A 145 -39.00 11.42 11.45
C PRO A 145 -39.32 12.24 12.71
N PRO A 146 -39.82 11.61 13.79
CA PRO A 146 -40.23 12.32 14.99
C PRO A 146 -39.07 13.20 15.47
N ALA A 147 -39.37 14.48 15.69
CA ALA A 147 -38.42 15.41 16.26
C ALA A 147 -37.82 14.79 17.52
N CYS A 148 -36.49 14.73 17.57
CA CYS A 148 -35.77 14.19 18.72
C CYS A 148 -36.30 14.86 20.00
N PRO A 149 -36.61 14.10 21.06
CA PRO A 149 -37.01 14.70 22.33
C PRO A 149 -35.92 15.69 22.79
N PRO A 150 -36.28 16.85 23.36
CA PRO A 150 -35.31 17.84 23.80
C PRO A 150 -34.38 17.19 24.82
N THR A 151 -33.11 17.02 24.45
CA THR A 151 -32.08 16.62 25.39
C THR A 151 -31.97 17.71 26.46
N PRO A 152 -32.06 17.39 27.77
CA PRO A 152 -31.92 18.37 28.87
C PRO A 152 -30.54 19.03 28.97
N TRP A 153 -29.68 18.84 27.97
CA TRP A 153 -28.27 19.11 28.03
C TRP A 153 -27.97 20.33 27.14
N ASP A 154 -27.50 21.41 27.77
CA ASP A 154 -27.05 22.61 27.07
C ASP A 154 -25.67 22.34 26.44
N PHE A 155 -25.64 22.18 25.12
CA PHE A 155 -24.40 22.06 24.36
C PHE A 155 -23.82 23.45 24.06
N GLU A 156 -22.49 23.58 24.06
CA GLU A 156 -21.79 24.84 23.80
C GLU A 156 -22.10 25.42 22.42
N ASN A 157 -22.36 24.57 21.42
CA ASN A 157 -22.77 25.00 20.09
C ASN A 157 -23.53 23.89 19.33
N GLU A 158 -24.14 24.29 18.21
CA GLU A 158 -24.94 23.39 17.36
C GLU A 158 -24.11 22.30 16.66
N LYS A 159 -22.80 22.49 16.43
CA LYS A 159 -21.93 21.42 15.87
C LYS A 159 -21.79 20.27 16.87
N LEU A 160 -21.43 20.56 18.12
CA LEU A 160 -21.28 19.55 19.17
C LEU A 160 -22.61 18.84 19.48
N LYS A 161 -23.73 19.57 19.45
CA LYS A 161 -25.07 19.01 19.61
C LYS A 161 -25.41 17.97 18.52
N ARG A 162 -24.94 18.17 17.29
CA ARG A 162 -25.12 17.20 16.19
C ARG A 162 -24.21 15.98 16.29
N LEU A 163 -23.02 16.14 16.86
CA LEU A 163 -22.07 15.03 17.06
C LEU A 163 -22.46 14.11 18.23
N TYR A 164 -23.13 14.64 19.26
CA TYR A 164 -23.58 13.85 20.39
C TYR A 164 -24.38 12.57 20.01
N PRO A 165 -25.46 12.63 19.21
CA PRO A 165 -26.19 11.42 18.83
C PRO A 165 -25.35 10.44 18.01
N VAL A 166 -24.37 10.92 17.23
CA VAL A 166 -23.42 10.08 16.48
C VAL A 166 -22.54 9.29 17.44
N ILE A 167 -21.95 9.95 18.44
CA ILE A 167 -21.12 9.30 19.46
C ILE A 167 -21.95 8.29 20.26
N GLN A 168 -23.18 8.63 20.64
CA GLN A 168 -24.06 7.72 21.36
C GLN A 168 -24.51 6.53 20.50
N ALA A 169 -24.70 6.71 19.18
CA ALA A 169 -25.00 5.62 18.27
C ALA A 169 -23.80 4.66 18.15
N PHE A 170 -22.59 5.18 17.99
CA PHE A 170 -21.36 4.37 17.99
C PHE A 170 -21.12 3.67 19.33
N LYS A 171 -21.35 4.35 20.45
CA LYS A 171 -21.28 3.73 21.79
C LYS A 171 -22.16 2.48 21.91
N ARG A 172 -23.30 2.43 21.21
CA ARG A 172 -24.20 1.25 21.21
C ARG A 172 -23.69 0.11 20.33
N THR A 173 -22.78 0.36 19.39
CA THR A 173 -22.17 -0.69 18.55
C THR A 173 -20.97 -1.34 19.24
N ILE A 174 -20.39 -0.69 20.25
CA ILE A 174 -19.26 -1.23 21.03
C ILE A 174 -19.73 -2.45 21.82
N THR A 175 -19.11 -3.59 21.55
CA THR A 175 -19.43 -4.89 22.19
C THR A 175 -18.54 -5.19 23.39
N SER A 176 -17.38 -4.54 23.49
CA SER A 176 -16.45 -4.69 24.61
C SER A 176 -15.69 -3.39 24.84
N ASP A 177 -15.58 -2.99 26.11
CA ASP A 177 -14.82 -1.83 26.58
C ASP A 177 -14.09 -2.20 27.89
N PRO A 178 -12.95 -2.89 27.80
CA PRO A 178 -12.26 -3.43 28.98
C PRO A 178 -11.76 -2.35 29.95
N LEU A 179 -11.46 -1.16 29.42
CA LEU A 179 -10.94 -0.04 30.19
C LEU A 179 -12.05 0.92 30.66
N ASN A 180 -13.31 0.61 30.36
CA ASN A 180 -14.48 1.40 30.70
C ASN A 180 -14.36 2.87 30.26
N VAL A 181 -13.77 3.11 29.09
CA VAL A 181 -13.52 4.45 28.53
C VAL A 181 -14.84 5.12 28.16
N THR A 182 -15.77 4.36 27.59
CA THR A 182 -17.07 4.85 27.12
C THR A 182 -17.97 5.33 28.27
N ALA A 183 -17.65 5.00 29.52
CA ALA A 183 -18.33 5.57 30.69
C ALA A 183 -18.18 7.10 30.77
N THR A 184 -17.10 7.65 30.22
CA THR A 184 -16.88 9.10 30.12
C THR A 184 -17.76 9.76 29.05
N TRP A 185 -18.33 8.98 28.12
CA TRP A 185 -19.11 9.50 27.00
C TRP A 185 -20.58 9.73 27.41
N VAL A 186 -20.80 10.61 28.39
CA VAL A 186 -22.13 10.99 28.89
C VAL A 186 -22.21 12.50 29.12
N GLY A 187 -23.31 13.12 28.70
CA GLY A 187 -23.59 14.55 28.90
C GLY A 187 -23.15 15.45 27.74
N ALA A 188 -23.27 16.76 27.91
CA ALA A 188 -22.95 17.75 26.86
C ALA A 188 -21.46 18.07 26.71
N ASN A 189 -20.63 17.70 27.69
CA ASN A 189 -19.22 18.11 27.77
C ASN A 189 -18.30 17.17 26.97
N ILE A 190 -18.41 17.23 25.63
CA ILE A 190 -17.57 16.41 24.73
C ILE A 190 -16.10 16.87 24.77
N CYS A 191 -15.85 18.17 24.89
CA CYS A 191 -14.56 18.79 24.56
C CYS A 191 -13.68 19.23 25.76
N ASP A 192 -14.01 18.84 27.00
CA ASP A 192 -13.61 19.60 28.20
C ASP A 192 -12.17 19.32 28.73
N SER A 193 -11.21 19.07 27.83
CA SER A 193 -9.79 18.89 28.18
C SER A 193 -9.14 20.17 28.76
N ALA A 194 -9.71 21.34 28.48
CA ALA A 194 -9.19 22.64 28.92
C ALA A 194 -9.60 23.05 30.35
N LYS A 195 -10.58 22.39 30.98
CA LYS A 195 -11.15 22.84 32.28
C LYS A 195 -11.12 21.78 33.40
N GLY A 196 -10.40 20.67 33.21
CA GLY A 196 -10.08 19.74 34.30
C GLY A 196 -11.26 18.93 34.85
N GLY A 197 -12.32 18.69 34.05
CA GLY A 197 -13.45 17.86 34.46
C GLY A 197 -13.99 16.99 33.31
N GLY A 198 -14.28 15.71 33.61
CA GLY A 198 -15.29 14.87 32.95
C GLY A 198 -15.32 14.73 31.41
N ALA A 199 -14.26 15.10 30.69
CA ALA A 199 -14.25 15.09 29.23
C ALA A 199 -14.41 13.68 28.64
N TYR A 200 -15.01 13.61 27.45
CA TYR A 200 -15.08 12.36 26.69
C TYR A 200 -13.65 11.93 26.36
N LYS A 201 -13.21 10.84 26.99
CA LYS A 201 -11.85 10.35 26.80
C LYS A 201 -11.69 9.88 25.35
N GLY A 202 -10.65 10.39 24.68
CA GLY A 202 -10.34 10.14 23.28
C GLY A 202 -10.93 11.13 22.28
N PHE A 203 -11.68 12.14 22.72
CA PHE A 203 -12.18 13.20 21.84
C PHE A 203 -11.45 14.52 22.13
N TYR A 204 -10.94 15.14 21.07
CA TYR A 204 -10.18 16.38 21.14
C TYR A 204 -10.80 17.40 20.19
N CYS A 205 -11.04 18.59 20.73
CA CYS A 205 -11.74 19.64 20.01
C CYS A 205 -10.82 20.80 19.68
N ASP A 206 -11.04 21.37 18.51
CA ASP A 206 -10.37 22.58 18.04
C ASP A 206 -11.32 23.33 17.09
N THR A 207 -10.85 24.43 16.54
CA THR A 207 -11.59 25.30 15.63
C THR A 207 -11.08 25.12 14.20
N PRO A 208 -11.96 24.82 13.22
CA PRO A 208 -11.52 24.66 11.84
C PRO A 208 -10.88 25.94 11.29
N PRO A 209 -9.79 25.84 10.50
CA PRO A 209 -9.01 27.01 10.08
C PRO A 209 -9.79 27.96 9.15
N ASP A 210 -10.73 27.43 8.36
CA ASP A 210 -11.56 28.22 7.43
C ASP A 210 -12.87 28.71 8.05
N ASP A 211 -13.16 28.38 9.33
CA ASP A 211 -14.37 28.83 10.01
C ASP A 211 -14.18 30.26 10.56
N ALA A 212 -14.81 31.24 9.91
CA ALA A 212 -14.77 32.63 10.32
C ALA A 212 -15.25 32.86 11.77
N ASN A 213 -16.17 32.02 12.25
CA ASN A 213 -16.72 32.11 13.59
C ASN A 213 -15.89 31.37 14.63
N LYS A 214 -14.84 30.64 14.21
CA LYS A 214 -13.98 29.80 15.07
C LYS A 214 -14.82 28.90 15.99
N THR A 215 -15.81 28.22 15.41
CA THR A 215 -16.73 27.39 16.18
C THR A 215 -16.01 26.12 16.63
N LEU A 216 -15.99 25.87 17.94
CA LEU A 216 -15.38 24.66 18.51
C LEU A 216 -16.11 23.40 18.00
N THR A 217 -15.36 22.42 17.54
CA THR A 217 -15.87 21.13 17.06
C THR A 217 -14.87 20.02 17.41
N VAL A 218 -15.26 18.75 17.25
CA VAL A 218 -14.32 17.63 17.39
C VAL A 218 -13.41 17.61 16.17
N ALA A 219 -12.12 17.89 16.39
CA ALA A 219 -11.10 17.96 15.36
C ALA A 219 -10.24 16.68 15.32
N SER A 220 -10.13 15.97 16.45
CA SER A 220 -9.34 14.75 16.55
C SER A 220 -10.02 13.73 17.44
N ILE A 221 -9.92 12.47 17.05
CA ILE A 221 -10.35 11.32 17.84
C ILE A 221 -9.13 10.39 17.97
N ASP A 222 -8.74 10.11 19.21
CA ASP A 222 -7.62 9.21 19.54
C ASP A 222 -8.11 8.14 20.53
N PHE A 223 -8.29 6.93 20.00
CA PHE A 223 -8.69 5.72 20.68
C PHE A 223 -7.53 4.74 20.88
N ASN A 224 -6.29 5.20 20.74
CA ASN A 224 -5.11 4.32 20.83
C ASN A 224 -5.07 3.57 22.17
N GLY A 225 -4.95 2.24 22.09
CA GLY A 225 -4.82 1.36 23.24
C GLY A 225 -6.07 1.25 24.11
N PHE A 226 -7.25 1.64 23.62
CA PHE A 226 -8.50 1.49 24.38
C PHE A 226 -9.04 0.05 24.40
N HIS A 227 -8.56 -0.80 23.49
CA HIS A 227 -9.01 -2.19 23.34
C HIS A 227 -10.53 -2.32 23.14
N LEU A 228 -11.14 -1.34 22.48
CA LEU A 228 -12.57 -1.35 22.16
C LEU A 228 -12.86 -2.38 21.08
N CYS A 229 -13.96 -3.12 21.22
CA CYS A 229 -14.49 -3.97 20.17
C CYS A 229 -15.70 -3.29 19.55
N ALA A 230 -15.68 -3.03 18.23
CA ALA A 230 -16.86 -2.60 17.50
C ALA A 230 -16.89 -3.23 16.11
N PRO A 231 -18.05 -3.69 15.62
CA PRO A 231 -18.13 -4.43 14.37
C PRO A 231 -17.92 -3.55 13.12
N THR A 232 -18.05 -2.23 13.24
CA THR A 232 -17.94 -1.26 12.15
C THR A 232 -17.64 0.14 12.67
N LEU A 233 -16.95 0.94 11.85
CA LEU A 233 -16.78 2.39 12.02
C LEU A 233 -17.71 3.20 11.11
N ALA A 234 -18.50 2.55 10.25
CA ALA A 234 -19.43 3.21 9.35
C ALA A 234 -20.58 3.89 10.10
N GLY A 235 -20.92 5.11 9.69
CA GLY A 235 -21.87 5.99 10.39
C GLY A 235 -21.30 6.65 11.63
N PHE A 236 -20.01 6.42 11.95
CA PHE A 236 -19.30 7.09 13.03
C PHE A 236 -18.28 8.06 12.44
N ILE A 237 -17.16 7.57 11.89
CA ILE A 237 -16.04 8.44 11.47
C ILE A 237 -16.42 9.39 10.32
N ASP A 238 -17.25 8.92 9.39
CA ASP A 238 -17.78 9.68 8.25
C ASP A 238 -18.78 10.77 8.64
N ALA A 239 -19.30 10.73 9.88
CA ALA A 239 -20.25 11.71 10.40
C ALA A 239 -19.59 12.91 11.10
N PHE A 240 -18.25 12.98 11.16
CA PHE A 240 -17.50 14.12 11.73
C PHE A 240 -16.91 14.99 10.60
N PRO A 241 -17.65 15.99 10.07
CA PRO A 241 -17.24 16.74 8.88
C PRO A 241 -15.96 17.57 9.06
N ASP A 242 -15.65 17.93 10.30
CA ASP A 242 -14.49 18.75 10.67
C ASP A 242 -13.32 17.91 11.22
N LEU A 243 -13.37 16.57 11.11
CA LEU A 243 -12.34 15.66 11.61
C LEU A 243 -11.06 15.80 10.79
N ALA A 244 -9.94 15.96 11.49
CA ALA A 244 -8.61 16.02 10.90
C ALA A 244 -7.76 14.78 11.23
N LEU A 245 -7.92 14.21 12.42
CA LEU A 245 -7.12 13.06 12.87
C LEU A 245 -8.03 11.96 13.43
N PHE A 246 -7.82 10.73 12.96
CA PHE A 246 -8.42 9.54 13.54
C PHE A 246 -7.33 8.52 13.86
N HIS A 247 -7.08 8.30 15.15
CA HIS A 247 -6.13 7.30 15.63
C HIS A 247 -6.86 6.23 16.43
N ALA A 248 -6.66 4.97 16.05
CA ALA A 248 -7.36 3.82 16.63
C ALA A 248 -6.45 2.61 16.80
N ASN A 249 -5.15 2.83 16.98
CA ASN A 249 -4.16 1.77 17.19
C ASN A 249 -4.56 0.83 18.34
N SER A 250 -4.35 -0.48 18.16
CA SER A 250 -4.55 -1.49 19.22
C SER A 250 -5.97 -1.54 19.78
N ASN A 251 -6.95 -1.59 18.87
CA ASN A 251 -8.35 -1.89 19.16
C ASN A 251 -8.77 -3.18 18.45
N ASN A 252 -10.03 -3.55 18.57
CA ASN A 252 -10.64 -4.68 17.86
C ASN A 252 -11.81 -4.18 17.00
N PHE A 253 -11.56 -3.11 16.25
CA PHE A 253 -12.51 -2.62 15.26
C PHE A 253 -12.44 -3.51 14.01
N SER A 254 -13.61 -3.85 13.48
CA SER A 254 -13.73 -4.68 12.29
C SER A 254 -14.62 -4.02 11.23
N GLY A 255 -14.90 -4.77 10.16
CA GLY A 255 -15.76 -4.31 9.08
C GLY A 255 -14.99 -3.60 7.97
N VAL A 256 -15.73 -2.83 7.16
CA VAL A 256 -15.19 -2.05 6.03
C VAL A 256 -15.17 -0.58 6.42
N LEU A 257 -14.15 0.15 5.97
CA LEU A 257 -14.06 1.59 6.15
C LEU A 257 -15.16 2.32 5.35
N PRO A 258 -15.89 3.27 5.96
CA PRO A 258 -16.86 4.08 5.25
C PRO A 258 -16.21 5.05 4.26
N GLU A 259 -17.05 5.70 3.46
CA GLU A 259 -16.62 6.75 2.53
C GLU A 259 -16.15 8.00 3.29
N LEU A 260 -14.84 8.25 3.27
CA LEU A 260 -14.18 9.38 3.94
C LEU A 260 -14.00 10.60 3.03
N THR A 261 -14.39 10.51 1.77
CA THR A 261 -14.11 11.54 0.74
C THR A 261 -14.74 12.90 1.03
N SER A 262 -15.74 12.96 1.92
CA SER A 262 -16.37 14.19 2.40
C SER A 262 -15.54 14.95 3.45
N LEU A 263 -14.54 14.32 4.06
CA LEU A 263 -13.76 14.86 5.18
C LEU A 263 -12.66 15.82 4.68
N ARG A 264 -13.00 17.11 4.54
CA ARG A 264 -12.14 18.14 3.93
C ARG A 264 -10.83 18.43 4.69
N TYR A 265 -10.81 18.17 5.99
CA TYR A 265 -9.67 18.45 6.86
C TYR A 265 -8.86 17.21 7.22
N PHE A 266 -9.25 16.03 6.71
CA PHE A 266 -8.65 14.77 7.11
C PHE A 266 -7.19 14.68 6.67
N TYR A 267 -6.33 14.49 7.67
CA TYR A 267 -4.88 14.65 7.58
C TYR A 267 -4.15 13.38 8.00
N GLU A 268 -4.63 12.70 9.05
CA GLU A 268 -4.03 11.46 9.55
C GLU A 268 -5.07 10.36 9.80
N LEU A 269 -4.78 9.17 9.28
CA LEU A 269 -5.54 7.96 9.55
C LEU A 269 -4.61 6.88 10.09
N ASP A 270 -4.81 6.51 11.36
CA ASP A 270 -4.16 5.36 11.98
C ASP A 270 -5.21 4.34 12.44
N LEU A 271 -5.23 3.20 11.74
CA LEU A 271 -6.08 2.04 12.02
C LEU A 271 -5.27 0.80 12.36
N SER A 272 -4.00 1.00 12.74
CA SER A 272 -3.06 -0.09 12.94
C SER A 272 -3.49 -1.05 14.05
N ASN A 273 -3.14 -2.32 13.94
CA ASN A 273 -3.42 -3.35 14.96
C ASN A 273 -4.93 -3.42 15.33
N ASN A 274 -5.74 -3.79 14.34
CA ASN A 274 -7.20 -3.97 14.45
C ASN A 274 -7.64 -5.26 13.74
N ALA A 275 -8.95 -5.47 13.62
CA ALA A 275 -9.57 -6.62 12.95
C ALA A 275 -10.27 -6.22 11.63
N PHE A 276 -9.79 -5.17 10.95
CA PHE A 276 -10.32 -4.80 9.63
C PHE A 276 -9.99 -5.88 8.60
N SER A 277 -10.89 -6.08 7.64
CA SER A 277 -10.72 -7.08 6.57
C SER A 277 -11.40 -6.62 5.29
N GLY A 278 -11.16 -7.37 4.20
CA GLY A 278 -11.67 -7.02 2.87
C GLY A 278 -10.64 -6.27 2.03
N ALA A 279 -11.09 -5.63 0.94
CA ALA A 279 -10.22 -4.92 0.02
C ALA A 279 -9.63 -3.63 0.62
N PHE A 280 -8.60 -3.09 -0.03
CA PHE A 280 -8.11 -1.75 0.28
C PHE A 280 -9.27 -0.73 0.21
N PRO A 281 -9.40 0.18 1.20
CA PRO A 281 -10.52 1.13 1.23
C PRO A 281 -10.47 2.13 0.07
N ALA A 282 -11.38 1.98 -0.89
CA ALA A 282 -11.46 2.85 -2.08
C ALA A 282 -11.72 4.33 -1.77
N ALA A 283 -12.16 4.63 -0.55
CA ALA A 283 -12.41 5.98 -0.05
C ALA A 283 -11.14 6.75 0.37
N VAL A 284 -10.00 6.06 0.57
CA VAL A 284 -8.74 6.68 1.02
C VAL A 284 -7.98 7.39 -0.10
N PRO A 285 -7.80 6.83 -1.31
CA PRO A 285 -7.05 7.48 -2.39
C PRO A 285 -7.55 8.89 -2.78
N PRO A 286 -8.86 9.20 -2.78
CA PRO A 286 -9.36 10.55 -3.08
C PRO A 286 -9.05 11.62 -2.01
N LEU A 287 -8.50 11.25 -0.86
CA LEU A 287 -8.18 12.17 0.24
C LEU A 287 -6.88 12.93 -0.07
N GLY A 288 -6.93 13.87 -1.02
CA GLY A 288 -5.78 14.61 -1.54
C GLY A 288 -5.02 15.52 -0.56
N ARG A 289 -5.29 15.41 0.75
CA ARG A 289 -4.61 16.13 1.85
C ARG A 289 -4.07 15.20 2.94
N LEU A 290 -4.24 13.89 2.78
CA LEU A 290 -3.75 12.93 3.75
C LEU A 290 -2.22 12.96 3.76
N ALA A 291 -1.63 13.13 4.94
CA ALA A 291 -0.18 13.08 5.14
C ALA A 291 0.27 11.77 5.79
N PHE A 292 -0.61 11.12 6.55
CA PHE A 292 -0.27 9.89 7.27
C PHE A 292 -1.35 8.84 7.05
N LEU A 293 -0.94 7.67 6.55
CA LEU A 293 -1.79 6.50 6.38
C LEU A 293 -1.14 5.27 7.01
N ASP A 294 -1.75 4.78 8.08
CA ASP A 294 -1.31 3.57 8.77
C ASP A 294 -2.44 2.54 8.86
N LEU A 295 -2.30 1.46 8.10
CA LEU A 295 -3.22 0.31 8.03
C LEU A 295 -2.56 -0.99 8.50
N ARG A 296 -1.39 -0.92 9.14
CA ARG A 296 -0.60 -2.13 9.45
C ARG A 296 -1.27 -3.05 10.45
N PHE A 297 -0.90 -4.34 10.45
CA PHE A 297 -1.46 -5.36 11.36
C PHE A 297 -3.00 -5.42 11.29
N ASN A 298 -3.53 -5.68 10.11
CA ASN A 298 -4.95 -5.92 9.87
C ASN A 298 -5.12 -7.17 8.96
N GLY A 299 -6.36 -7.48 8.58
CA GLY A 299 -6.72 -8.55 7.65
C GLY A 299 -7.09 -8.04 6.26
N PHE A 300 -6.60 -6.87 5.82
CA PHE A 300 -6.88 -6.39 4.46
C PHE A 300 -6.26 -7.31 3.41
N ALA A 301 -6.94 -7.50 2.29
CA ALA A 301 -6.54 -8.43 1.23
C ALA A 301 -6.84 -7.88 -0.16
N GLY A 302 -6.30 -8.53 -1.19
CA GLY A 302 -6.47 -8.10 -2.58
C GLY A 302 -5.51 -6.98 -2.98
N GLU A 303 -5.75 -6.38 -4.14
CA GLU A 303 -4.83 -5.39 -4.71
C GLU A 303 -4.96 -4.01 -4.06
N VAL A 304 -3.83 -3.33 -3.92
CA VAL A 304 -3.80 -1.91 -3.54
C VAL A 304 -3.92 -1.07 -4.81
N PRO A 305 -4.89 -0.13 -4.90
CA PRO A 305 -5.07 0.71 -6.06
C PRO A 305 -3.76 1.46 -6.41
N PRO A 306 -3.34 1.50 -7.69
CA PRO A 306 -2.08 2.12 -8.06
C PRO A 306 -1.91 3.57 -7.61
N SER A 307 -3.03 4.31 -7.53
CA SER A 307 -3.04 5.69 -7.04
C SER A 307 -2.52 5.83 -5.61
N VAL A 308 -2.66 4.82 -4.75
CA VAL A 308 -2.15 4.83 -3.36
C VAL A 308 -0.64 4.96 -3.33
N PHE A 309 0.07 4.37 -4.28
CA PHE A 309 1.52 4.51 -4.37
C PHE A 309 1.98 5.86 -4.94
N GLY A 310 1.05 6.69 -5.43
CA GLY A 310 1.31 8.02 -5.94
C GLY A 310 0.69 9.15 -5.12
N ILE A 311 0.01 8.86 -3.99
CA ILE A 311 -0.52 9.91 -3.12
C ILE A 311 0.63 10.66 -2.44
N SER A 312 0.44 11.96 -2.22
CA SER A 312 1.39 12.80 -1.48
C SER A 312 1.16 12.66 0.02
N VAL A 313 1.50 11.51 0.58
CA VAL A 313 1.63 11.28 2.04
C VAL A 313 3.10 11.43 2.44
N ASP A 314 3.35 11.71 3.72
CA ASP A 314 4.68 11.66 4.34
C ASP A 314 5.03 10.21 4.76
N ALA A 315 4.04 9.44 5.21
CA ALA A 315 4.23 8.06 5.62
C ALA A 315 3.09 7.12 5.19
N LEU A 316 3.46 5.98 4.62
CA LEU A 316 2.56 4.92 4.15
C LEU A 316 2.94 3.58 4.79
N PHE A 317 2.11 3.11 5.74
CA PHE A 317 2.28 1.82 6.41
C PHE A 317 1.16 0.84 6.02
N LEU A 318 1.52 -0.19 5.27
CA LEU A 318 0.60 -1.25 4.81
C LEU A 318 1.02 -2.65 5.28
N ASN A 319 2.06 -2.74 6.12
CA ASN A 319 2.65 -4.03 6.49
C ASN A 319 1.74 -4.94 7.30
N ASN A 320 2.05 -6.24 7.28
CA ASN A 320 1.32 -7.26 8.05
C ASN A 320 -0.18 -7.26 7.71
N ASN A 321 -0.46 -7.38 6.42
CA ASN A 321 -1.78 -7.61 5.85
C ASN A 321 -1.70 -8.80 4.87
N ALA A 322 -2.73 -9.01 4.07
CA ALA A 322 -2.78 -10.01 3.00
C ALA A 322 -2.89 -9.33 1.61
N PHE A 323 -2.31 -8.13 1.44
CA PHE A 323 -2.33 -7.44 0.15
C PHE A 323 -1.60 -8.23 -0.93
N THR A 324 -2.13 -8.19 -2.15
CA THR A 324 -1.62 -8.87 -3.35
C THR A 324 -1.40 -7.86 -4.47
N GLY A 325 -1.00 -8.34 -5.65
CA GLY A 325 -0.82 -7.51 -6.84
C GLY A 325 0.63 -7.04 -7.00
N VAL A 326 0.84 -6.08 -7.89
CA VAL A 326 2.17 -5.56 -8.23
C VAL A 326 2.29 -4.11 -7.77
N ILE A 327 3.47 -3.73 -7.28
CA ILE A 327 3.76 -2.33 -6.99
C ILE A 327 3.91 -1.59 -8.33
N PRO A 328 3.07 -0.57 -8.60
CA PRO A 328 2.91 -0.01 -9.94
C PRO A 328 4.10 0.86 -10.39
N GLU A 329 4.72 0.49 -11.52
CA GLU A 329 5.78 1.28 -12.14
C GLU A 329 5.35 2.73 -12.44
N SER A 330 4.10 2.92 -12.89
CA SER A 330 3.60 4.20 -13.39
C SER A 330 3.32 5.26 -12.32
N THR A 331 3.03 4.85 -11.08
CA THR A 331 2.63 5.78 -10.00
C THR A 331 3.60 5.81 -8.84
N PHE A 332 4.41 4.76 -8.64
CA PHE A 332 5.34 4.70 -7.51
C PHE A 332 6.32 5.89 -7.51
N GLY A 333 6.88 6.24 -8.68
CA GLY A 333 7.78 7.37 -8.81
C GLY A 333 7.17 8.76 -8.62
N THR A 334 5.84 8.88 -8.47
CA THR A 334 5.20 10.16 -8.11
C THR A 334 4.95 10.30 -6.62
N SER A 335 5.28 9.26 -5.83
CA SER A 335 5.20 9.30 -4.37
C SER A 335 6.04 10.45 -3.81
N ARG A 336 5.53 11.08 -2.75
CA ARG A 336 6.28 12.02 -1.91
C ARG A 336 6.51 11.52 -0.49
N ALA A 337 6.27 10.22 -0.27
CA ALA A 337 6.46 9.61 1.03
C ALA A 337 7.94 9.59 1.41
N GLU A 338 8.19 9.89 2.67
CA GLU A 338 9.47 9.72 3.34
C GLU A 338 9.62 8.26 3.82
N TYR A 339 8.53 7.66 4.28
CA TYR A 339 8.49 6.28 4.78
C TYR A 339 7.47 5.44 4.01
N ILE A 340 7.92 4.36 3.37
CA ILE A 340 7.04 3.39 2.69
C ILE A 340 7.31 1.99 3.24
N VAL A 341 6.32 1.41 3.91
CA VAL A 341 6.45 0.10 4.56
C VAL A 341 5.34 -0.83 4.08
N VAL A 342 5.68 -1.79 3.24
CA VAL A 342 4.76 -2.77 2.65
C VAL A 342 5.10 -4.21 3.03
N ALA A 343 5.97 -4.38 4.03
CA ALA A 343 6.48 -5.67 4.48
C ALA A 343 5.39 -6.66 4.93
N ASN A 344 5.69 -7.96 4.91
CA ASN A 344 4.79 -9.03 5.36
C ASN A 344 3.43 -8.98 4.66
N ASN A 345 3.45 -9.01 3.33
CA ASN A 345 2.28 -9.09 2.46
C ASN A 345 2.55 -10.14 1.37
N ARG A 346 1.79 -10.12 0.28
CA ARG A 346 1.94 -11.00 -0.90
C ARG A 346 2.09 -10.17 -2.17
N PHE A 347 2.79 -9.04 -2.11
CA PHE A 347 3.11 -8.26 -3.30
C PHE A 347 4.02 -9.07 -4.21
N THR A 348 3.77 -9.00 -5.51
CA THR A 348 4.45 -9.76 -6.57
C THR A 348 5.06 -8.82 -7.60
N GLY A 349 5.78 -9.37 -8.58
CA GLY A 349 6.39 -8.60 -9.65
C GLY A 349 7.68 -7.88 -9.23
N PRO A 350 8.27 -7.06 -10.11
CA PRO A 350 9.52 -6.36 -9.86
C PRO A 350 9.37 -5.15 -8.94
N ILE A 351 10.47 -4.78 -8.29
CA ILE A 351 10.60 -3.46 -7.68
C ILE A 351 10.59 -2.42 -8.82
N PRO A 352 9.73 -1.37 -8.73
CA PRO A 352 9.66 -0.34 -9.75
C PRO A 352 10.98 0.38 -9.98
N ARG A 353 11.35 0.61 -11.25
CA ARG A 353 12.52 1.45 -11.58
C ARG A 353 12.26 2.92 -11.27
N SER A 354 10.99 3.33 -11.31
CA SER A 354 10.54 4.67 -10.95
C SER A 354 10.79 5.05 -9.48
N ILE A 355 11.28 4.13 -8.62
CA ILE A 355 11.73 4.43 -7.25
C ILE A 355 12.72 5.60 -7.20
N PHE A 356 13.60 5.74 -8.21
CA PHE A 356 14.53 6.86 -8.29
C PHE A 356 13.83 8.23 -8.34
N ASN A 357 12.64 8.31 -8.94
CA ASN A 357 11.91 9.57 -9.04
C ASN A 357 11.37 10.06 -7.68
N ALA A 358 11.33 9.18 -6.67
CA ALA A 358 10.96 9.52 -5.29
C ALA A 358 12.18 9.97 -4.43
N SER A 359 13.38 10.05 -5.01
CA SER A 359 14.62 10.44 -4.32
C SER A 359 14.59 11.80 -3.60
N GLY A 360 13.70 12.71 -4.00
CA GLY A 360 13.57 14.01 -3.35
C GLY A 360 13.00 13.95 -1.93
N THR A 361 12.38 12.84 -1.52
CA THR A 361 11.72 12.70 -0.22
C THR A 361 11.95 11.36 0.46
N LEU A 362 12.16 10.27 -0.30
CA LEU A 362 12.18 8.91 0.25
C LEU A 362 13.43 8.66 1.13
N SER A 363 13.20 8.37 2.41
CA SER A 363 14.24 8.04 3.38
C SER A 363 14.28 6.54 3.69
N GLU A 364 13.12 5.91 3.87
CA GLU A 364 13.03 4.50 4.27
C GLU A 364 12.03 3.72 3.41
N ILE A 365 12.47 2.54 2.95
CA ILE A 365 11.59 1.63 2.23
C ILE A 365 11.78 0.17 2.62
N LEU A 366 10.67 -0.46 3.02
CA LEU A 366 10.64 -1.83 3.53
C LEU A 366 9.68 -2.71 2.71
N PHE A 367 10.27 -3.61 1.92
CA PHE A 367 9.63 -4.63 1.10
C PHE A 367 9.71 -6.05 1.70
N LEU A 368 10.31 -6.20 2.89
CA LEU A 368 10.57 -7.48 3.54
C LEU A 368 9.39 -8.46 3.51
N ASN A 369 9.65 -9.74 3.28
CA ASN A 369 8.67 -10.83 3.35
C ASN A 369 7.47 -10.59 2.43
N ASN A 370 7.73 -10.56 1.13
CA ASN A 370 6.75 -10.51 0.05
C ASN A 370 7.12 -11.56 -1.02
N ASP A 371 6.38 -11.57 -2.13
CA ASP A 371 6.64 -12.41 -3.30
C ASP A 371 7.27 -11.60 -4.46
N LEU A 372 7.98 -10.51 -4.16
CA LEU A 372 8.62 -9.67 -5.17
C LEU A 372 9.67 -10.48 -5.93
N SER A 373 9.78 -10.27 -7.23
CA SER A 373 10.59 -11.09 -8.13
C SER A 373 11.27 -10.24 -9.20
N GLY A 374 12.04 -10.87 -10.09
CA GLY A 374 12.76 -10.14 -11.13
C GLY A 374 14.10 -9.58 -10.64
N CYS A 375 14.68 -8.68 -11.42
CA CYS A 375 16.03 -8.18 -11.18
C CYS A 375 16.02 -6.97 -10.25
N LEU A 376 17.05 -6.84 -9.40
CA LEU A 376 17.26 -5.65 -8.59
C LEU A 376 17.57 -4.44 -9.50
N PRO A 377 16.73 -3.38 -9.51
CA PRO A 377 16.92 -2.26 -10.43
C PRO A 377 18.14 -1.42 -10.05
N TYR A 378 18.86 -0.96 -11.07
CA TYR A 378 20.04 -0.11 -10.92
C TYR A 378 19.68 1.25 -10.32
N GLU A 379 18.47 1.72 -10.60
CA GLU A 379 17.90 3.00 -10.20
C GLU A 379 17.81 3.17 -8.67
N ILE A 380 17.77 2.08 -7.89
CA ILE A 380 17.82 2.18 -6.42
C ILE A 380 19.09 2.90 -5.96
N GLY A 381 20.23 2.60 -6.59
CA GLY A 381 21.51 3.23 -6.22
C GLY A 381 21.58 4.73 -6.52
N LEU A 382 20.56 5.29 -7.18
CA LEU A 382 20.43 6.72 -7.47
C LEU A 382 19.52 7.44 -6.47
N VAL A 383 18.88 6.72 -5.54
CA VAL A 383 17.97 7.32 -4.55
C VAL A 383 18.80 8.05 -3.49
N GLU A 384 18.89 9.37 -3.62
CA GLU A 384 19.55 10.24 -2.64
C GLU A 384 18.78 10.25 -1.31
N GLY A 385 19.50 10.35 -0.18
CA GLY A 385 18.88 10.40 1.15
C GLY A 385 18.32 9.08 1.70
N LEU A 386 18.39 7.98 0.93
CA LEU A 386 17.90 6.68 1.38
C LEU A 386 18.76 6.13 2.53
N THR A 387 18.15 5.98 3.70
CA THR A 387 18.80 5.50 4.94
C THR A 387 18.54 4.02 5.20
N VAL A 388 17.33 3.53 4.93
CA VAL A 388 16.95 2.12 5.14
C VAL A 388 16.34 1.54 3.87
N PHE A 389 16.94 0.44 3.40
CA PHE A 389 16.38 -0.38 2.33
C PHE A 389 16.34 -1.84 2.76
N ASP A 390 15.15 -2.38 2.96
CA ASP A 390 14.95 -3.81 3.26
C ASP A 390 14.11 -4.47 2.16
N ALA A 391 14.71 -5.40 1.42
CA ALA A 391 14.01 -6.27 0.48
C ALA A 391 14.21 -7.75 0.80
N GLY A 392 14.49 -8.07 2.06
CA GLY A 392 14.73 -9.44 2.51
C GLY A 392 13.51 -10.35 2.34
N GLY A 393 13.72 -11.65 2.26
CA GLY A 393 12.61 -12.63 2.22
C GLY A 393 11.71 -12.47 0.99
N ASN A 394 12.30 -12.34 -0.19
CA ASN A 394 11.59 -12.20 -1.46
C ASN A 394 12.15 -13.22 -2.49
N GLN A 395 11.73 -13.10 -3.74
CA GLN A 395 12.15 -13.92 -4.88
C GLN A 395 13.00 -13.10 -5.87
N ILE A 396 13.68 -12.05 -5.39
CA ILE A 396 14.50 -11.15 -6.21
C ILE A 396 15.75 -11.90 -6.65
N ARG A 397 16.14 -11.75 -7.90
CA ARG A 397 17.28 -12.43 -8.51
C ARG A 397 18.24 -11.44 -9.16
N GLY A 398 19.39 -11.95 -9.60
CA GLY A 398 20.39 -11.15 -10.32
C GLY A 398 21.58 -10.72 -9.45
N PRO A 399 22.59 -10.08 -10.06
CA PRO A 399 23.67 -9.44 -9.32
C PRO A 399 23.20 -8.15 -8.64
N ILE A 400 23.88 -7.78 -7.56
CA ILE A 400 23.74 -6.43 -6.98
C ILE A 400 24.36 -5.42 -7.98
N PRO A 401 23.61 -4.42 -8.46
CA PRO A 401 24.14 -3.40 -9.37
C PRO A 401 25.27 -2.58 -8.72
N LEU A 402 26.27 -2.15 -9.51
CA LEU A 402 27.37 -1.34 -8.99
C LEU A 402 26.93 0.05 -8.50
N SER A 403 25.77 0.56 -8.93
CA SER A 403 25.17 1.79 -8.40
C SER A 403 24.86 1.73 -6.92
N PHE A 404 24.74 0.55 -6.31
CA PHE A 404 24.53 0.44 -4.87
C PHE A 404 25.70 1.02 -4.06
N GLY A 405 26.89 1.18 -4.67
CA GLY A 405 27.98 1.94 -4.07
C GLY A 405 27.73 3.45 -3.97
N CYS A 406 26.66 3.97 -4.57
CA CYS A 406 26.29 5.40 -4.57
C CYS A 406 25.24 5.77 -3.51
N LEU A 407 24.76 4.79 -2.74
CA LEU A 407 23.83 5.00 -1.63
C LEU A 407 24.57 5.64 -0.44
N ALA A 408 24.94 6.92 -0.56
CA ALA A 408 25.84 7.59 0.40
C ALA A 408 25.29 7.65 1.84
N ASP A 409 23.96 7.74 1.97
CA ASP A 409 23.26 7.89 3.24
C ASP A 409 22.74 6.58 3.83
N VAL A 410 22.92 5.44 3.15
CA VAL A 410 22.36 4.17 3.62
C VAL A 410 23.04 3.74 4.92
N GLU A 411 22.23 3.42 5.92
CA GLU A 411 22.63 2.95 7.24
C GLU A 411 22.36 1.45 7.38
N GLU A 412 21.21 1.00 6.84
CA GLU A 412 20.78 -0.40 6.86
C GLU A 412 20.35 -0.86 5.46
N LEU A 413 21.03 -1.92 4.98
CA LEU A 413 20.71 -2.57 3.72
C LEU A 413 20.50 -4.07 3.95
N ASN A 414 19.27 -4.53 3.82
CA ASN A 414 18.91 -5.94 3.97
C ASN A 414 18.42 -6.52 2.63
N LEU A 415 19.19 -7.45 2.08
CA LEU A 415 18.86 -8.20 0.87
C LEU A 415 18.82 -9.72 1.13
N ALA A 416 18.79 -10.13 2.40
CA ALA A 416 18.87 -11.53 2.77
C ALA A 416 17.67 -12.35 2.30
N ARG A 417 17.81 -13.68 2.22
CA ARG A 417 16.72 -14.60 1.82
C ARG A 417 16.10 -14.23 0.47
N ASN A 418 16.95 -14.18 -0.56
CA ASN A 418 16.57 -13.93 -1.95
C ASN A 418 17.27 -14.93 -2.88
N GLN A 419 17.21 -14.69 -4.20
CA GLN A 419 17.90 -15.45 -5.24
C GLN A 419 19.01 -14.61 -5.88
N LEU A 420 19.62 -13.67 -5.14
CA LEU A 420 20.71 -12.83 -5.64
C LEU A 420 21.99 -13.66 -5.80
N TYR A 421 22.82 -13.33 -6.79
CA TYR A 421 24.00 -14.12 -7.10
C TYR A 421 25.14 -13.28 -7.68
N GLY A 422 26.28 -13.92 -7.90
CA GLY A 422 27.44 -13.29 -8.52
C GLY A 422 28.47 -12.83 -7.48
N HIS A 423 29.27 -11.84 -7.86
CA HIS A 423 30.23 -11.19 -6.97
C HIS A 423 29.56 -10.05 -6.20
N VAL A 424 29.72 -9.99 -4.88
CA VAL A 424 29.25 -8.85 -4.07
C VAL A 424 30.10 -7.61 -4.39
N PRO A 425 29.53 -6.52 -4.92
CA PRO A 425 30.30 -5.34 -5.33
C PRO A 425 31.13 -4.76 -4.17
N ASP A 426 32.46 -4.67 -4.34
CA ASP A 426 33.32 -4.15 -3.28
C ASP A 426 33.05 -2.65 -3.00
N VAL A 427 32.54 -1.93 -4.01
CA VAL A 427 32.07 -0.54 -3.90
C VAL A 427 30.88 -0.39 -2.94
N LEU A 428 30.03 -1.40 -2.80
CA LEU A 428 28.95 -1.39 -1.81
C LEU A 428 29.53 -1.48 -0.40
N CYS A 429 30.46 -2.41 -0.17
CA CYS A 429 31.10 -2.58 1.13
C CYS A 429 32.00 -1.40 1.52
N LEU A 430 32.51 -0.64 0.55
CA LEU A 430 33.26 0.59 0.79
C LEU A 430 32.40 1.66 1.52
N LEU A 431 31.08 1.63 1.37
CA LEU A 431 30.16 2.56 2.05
C LEU A 431 30.23 2.47 3.58
N ALA A 432 30.61 1.33 4.16
CA ALA A 432 30.81 1.24 5.61
C ALA A 432 32.02 2.05 6.10
N LYS A 433 32.94 2.43 5.19
CA LYS A 433 34.10 3.26 5.49
C LYS A 433 33.93 4.71 5.02
N THR A 434 33.29 4.91 3.87
CA THR A 434 33.16 6.25 3.24
C THR A 434 31.80 6.90 3.45
N GLY A 435 30.79 6.13 3.85
CA GLY A 435 29.41 6.57 4.07
C GLY A 435 28.91 6.20 5.47
N LYS A 436 27.62 5.91 5.60
CA LYS A 436 26.93 5.66 6.88
C LYS A 436 26.55 4.20 7.13
N LEU A 437 26.94 3.27 6.25
CA LEU A 437 26.47 1.88 6.31
C LEU A 437 26.94 1.19 7.61
N THR A 438 25.97 0.79 8.44
CA THR A 438 26.20 0.13 9.73
C THR A 438 25.79 -1.34 9.74
N ASN A 439 24.81 -1.72 8.91
CA ASN A 439 24.29 -3.08 8.84
C ASN A 439 24.06 -3.49 7.38
N LEU A 440 24.69 -4.58 6.96
CA LEU A 440 24.54 -5.15 5.62
C LEU A 440 24.23 -6.64 5.72
N SER A 441 23.02 -7.05 5.34
CA SER A 441 22.62 -8.46 5.37
C SER A 441 22.46 -9.02 3.97
N LEU A 442 23.31 -9.99 3.60
CA LEU A 442 23.30 -10.68 2.31
C LEU A 442 23.12 -12.20 2.47
N SER A 443 22.74 -12.65 3.66
CA SER A 443 22.62 -14.08 3.97
C SER A 443 21.51 -14.76 3.17
N ASP A 444 21.56 -16.07 3.05
CA ASP A 444 20.54 -16.85 2.32
C ASP A 444 20.35 -16.41 0.85
N ASN A 445 21.44 -16.17 0.14
CA ASN A 445 21.48 -15.89 -1.30
C ASN A 445 22.38 -16.91 -2.02
N TYR A 446 22.79 -16.62 -3.25
CA TYR A 446 23.68 -17.45 -4.07
C TYR A 446 24.94 -16.69 -4.48
N PHE A 447 25.45 -15.75 -3.69
CA PHE A 447 26.72 -15.07 -4.01
C PHE A 447 27.88 -16.08 -4.03
N HIS A 448 28.77 -15.99 -5.02
CA HIS A 448 29.90 -16.92 -5.17
C HIS A 448 31.24 -16.31 -4.71
N SER A 449 31.30 -15.00 -4.50
CA SER A 449 32.55 -14.32 -4.11
C SER A 449 32.27 -12.95 -3.49
N VAL A 450 33.24 -12.48 -2.69
CA VAL A 450 33.26 -11.16 -2.05
C VAL A 450 34.63 -10.50 -2.27
N GLY A 451 34.64 -9.18 -2.37
CA GLY A 451 35.86 -8.37 -2.49
C GLY A 451 36.59 -8.17 -1.15
N TYR A 452 37.68 -7.39 -1.20
CA TYR A 452 38.53 -7.13 -0.04
C TYR A 452 37.79 -6.35 1.06
N HIS A 453 37.09 -5.27 0.70
CA HIS A 453 36.33 -4.46 1.66
C HIS A 453 35.16 -5.25 2.25
N CYS A 454 34.49 -6.06 1.44
CA CYS A 454 33.44 -6.94 1.95
C CYS A 454 33.98 -7.99 2.94
N MET A 455 35.15 -8.57 2.69
CA MET A 455 35.79 -9.50 3.63
C MET A 455 36.09 -8.83 4.99
N GLU A 456 36.49 -7.57 4.99
CA GLU A 456 36.69 -6.78 6.21
C GLU A 456 35.38 -6.65 7.02
N LEU A 457 34.26 -6.37 6.33
CA LEU A 457 32.94 -6.27 6.97
C LEU A 457 32.42 -7.61 7.52
N VAL A 458 32.72 -8.73 6.86
CA VAL A 458 32.38 -10.05 7.40
C VAL A 458 33.14 -10.30 8.70
N ARG A 459 34.43 -9.93 8.76
CA ARG A 459 35.25 -10.08 9.97
C ARG A 459 34.79 -9.18 11.11
N SER A 460 34.30 -7.98 10.81
CA SER A 460 33.75 -7.05 11.80
C SER A 460 32.29 -7.31 12.18
N ARG A 461 31.64 -8.33 11.60
CA ARG A 461 30.22 -8.69 11.80
C ARG A 461 29.21 -7.63 11.35
N VAL A 462 29.65 -6.71 10.48
CA VAL A 462 28.76 -5.75 9.80
C VAL A 462 28.06 -6.41 8.61
N LEU A 463 28.73 -7.36 7.95
CA LEU A 463 28.20 -8.09 6.78
C LEU A 463 27.94 -9.57 7.10
N ASP A 464 26.68 -10.01 7.01
CA ASP A 464 26.31 -11.43 7.07
C ASP A 464 26.22 -12.04 5.65
N VAL A 465 27.04 -13.06 5.38
CA VAL A 465 27.07 -13.82 4.12
C VAL A 465 26.84 -15.31 4.33
N ARG A 466 26.28 -15.73 5.46
CA ARG A 466 25.91 -17.14 5.68
C ARG A 466 24.91 -17.61 4.63
N ARG A 467 24.89 -18.92 4.37
CA ARG A 467 23.98 -19.58 3.43
C ARG A 467 24.05 -18.95 2.03
N ASN A 468 25.27 -18.74 1.55
CA ASN A 468 25.61 -18.37 0.17
C ASN A 468 26.42 -19.48 -0.53
N CYS A 469 27.02 -19.18 -1.69
CA CYS A 469 27.85 -20.09 -2.47
C CYS A 469 29.33 -19.67 -2.47
N ILE A 470 29.80 -19.01 -1.40
CA ILE A 470 31.15 -18.44 -1.33
C ILE A 470 32.15 -19.49 -0.87
N LEU A 471 33.05 -19.91 -1.76
CA LEU A 471 34.06 -20.91 -1.43
C LEU A 471 34.97 -20.44 -0.29
N GLY A 472 35.20 -21.34 0.68
CA GLY A 472 36.09 -21.09 1.82
C GLY A 472 35.48 -20.35 3.00
N PHE A 473 34.23 -19.89 2.92
CA PHE A 473 33.53 -19.27 4.06
C PHE A 473 32.78 -20.32 4.88
N PRO A 474 32.58 -20.11 6.20
CA PRO A 474 31.77 -20.98 7.02
C PRO A 474 30.27 -20.82 6.74
N GLY A 475 29.48 -21.85 7.05
CA GLY A 475 28.01 -21.79 7.03
C GLY A 475 27.38 -21.56 5.66
N GLN A 476 28.03 -22.02 4.58
CA GLN A 476 27.57 -21.85 3.19
C GLN A 476 26.57 -22.94 2.77
N ARG A 477 25.87 -22.71 1.65
CA ARG A 477 24.94 -23.68 1.05
C ARG A 477 25.69 -24.96 0.61
N PRO A 478 24.98 -26.11 0.54
CA PRO A 478 25.53 -27.31 -0.06
C PRO A 478 26.01 -27.05 -1.50
N HIS A 479 27.18 -27.57 -1.84
CA HIS A 479 27.80 -27.35 -3.16
C HIS A 479 26.86 -27.75 -4.32
N ILE A 480 26.10 -28.84 -4.16
CA ILE A 480 25.14 -29.29 -5.18
C ILE A 480 24.04 -28.26 -5.44
N GLU A 481 23.56 -27.56 -4.41
CA GLU A 481 22.53 -26.53 -4.54
C GLU A 481 23.06 -25.35 -5.35
N CYS A 482 24.30 -24.92 -5.07
CA CYS A 482 24.98 -23.87 -5.82
C CYS A 482 25.19 -24.24 -7.29
N VAL A 483 25.70 -25.45 -7.57
CA VAL A 483 25.90 -25.92 -8.95
C VAL A 483 24.60 -25.97 -9.72
N MET A 484 23.52 -26.49 -9.10
CA MET A 484 22.20 -26.55 -9.72
C MET A 484 21.63 -25.17 -10.00
N PHE A 485 21.82 -24.21 -9.09
CA PHE A 485 21.38 -22.83 -9.29
C PHE A 485 22.08 -22.17 -10.49
N TYR A 486 23.42 -22.28 -10.56
CA TYR A 486 24.20 -21.68 -11.64
C TYR A 486 24.05 -22.37 -13.00
N ALA A 487 23.55 -23.61 -13.03
CA ALA A 487 23.26 -24.33 -14.26
C ALA A 487 21.92 -23.90 -14.91
N ASP A 488 21.06 -23.15 -14.21
CA ASP A 488 19.75 -22.75 -14.71
C ASP A 488 19.83 -21.47 -15.58
N PRO A 489 19.59 -21.55 -16.91
CA PRO A 489 19.66 -20.40 -17.79
C PRO A 489 18.54 -19.39 -17.56
N THR A 490 17.45 -19.75 -16.88
CA THR A 490 16.28 -18.87 -16.66
C THR A 490 16.48 -17.84 -15.55
N LYS A 491 17.61 -17.92 -14.83
CA LYS A 491 17.93 -17.05 -13.68
C LYS A 491 18.73 -15.79 -14.04
N HIS A 492 18.94 -15.51 -15.32
CA HIS A 492 19.83 -14.43 -15.76
C HIS A 492 19.20 -13.04 -15.75
N CYS A 493 19.89 -12.10 -15.12
CA CYS A 493 19.60 -10.66 -15.14
C CYS A 493 20.72 -9.92 -15.88
N PRO A 494 20.41 -8.80 -16.56
CA PRO A 494 21.44 -7.97 -17.18
C PRO A 494 22.39 -7.41 -16.12
N PHE A 495 23.69 -7.55 -16.35
CA PHE A 495 24.71 -6.91 -15.53
C PHE A 495 25.05 -5.54 -16.11
N ILE A 496 24.94 -4.49 -15.29
CA ILE A 496 25.23 -3.11 -15.67
C ILE A 496 26.53 -2.69 -14.98
N PRO A 497 27.68 -2.65 -15.67
CA PRO A 497 28.98 -2.32 -15.10
C PRO A 497 29.21 -0.81 -14.97
N HIS A 498 28.17 -0.04 -14.68
CA HIS A 498 28.22 1.42 -14.58
C HIS A 498 28.13 1.85 -13.11
N ILE A 499 28.92 2.84 -12.72
CA ILE A 499 28.85 3.51 -11.42
C ILE A 499 28.53 4.98 -11.71
N PRO A 500 27.36 5.50 -11.28
CA PRO A 500 26.88 6.83 -11.63
C PRO A 500 27.41 7.96 -10.75
N CYS A 501 28.20 7.65 -9.72
CA CYS A 501 28.74 8.60 -8.77
C CYS A 501 30.27 8.53 -8.70
N ASP A 502 30.88 9.63 -8.25
CA ASP A 502 32.31 9.66 -7.96
C ASP A 502 32.59 9.03 -6.58
N LEU A 503 33.25 7.86 -6.59
CA LEU A 503 33.61 7.15 -5.37
C LEU A 503 35.00 7.54 -4.88
N PRO A 504 35.15 8.16 -3.69
CA PRO A 504 36.45 8.53 -3.14
C PRO A 504 37.33 7.28 -2.93
N GLY A 505 38.46 7.21 -3.64
CA GLY A 505 39.42 6.11 -3.52
C GLY A 505 39.16 4.91 -4.44
N PHE A 506 38.08 4.90 -5.22
CA PHE A 506 37.85 3.89 -6.25
C PHE A 506 38.45 4.36 -7.58
N LYS A 507 39.49 3.68 -8.06
CA LYS A 507 39.98 3.86 -9.43
C LYS A 507 39.41 2.73 -10.27
N PRO A 508 38.45 2.98 -11.18
CA PRO A 508 37.95 1.93 -12.06
C PRO A 508 39.14 1.36 -12.87
N HIS A 509 39.23 0.04 -12.95
CA HIS A 509 40.07 -0.58 -13.97
C HIS A 509 39.55 -0.14 -15.33
N ALA A 510 40.42 0.48 -16.13
CA ALA A 510 40.03 1.07 -17.41
C ALA A 510 39.34 0.04 -18.32
N THR A 511 38.31 0.56 -19.01
CA THR A 511 37.57 0.05 -20.20
C THR A 511 36.34 -0.83 -19.99
N ALA A 512 35.17 -0.21 -20.15
CA ALA A 512 34.19 -0.55 -21.19
C ALA A 512 33.30 0.69 -21.39
N ALA A 513 33.63 1.53 -22.36
CA ALA A 513 32.74 2.61 -22.78
C ALA A 513 31.46 1.99 -23.34
N LEU A 514 30.30 2.40 -22.84
CA LEU A 514 29.01 2.07 -23.45
C LEU A 514 29.00 2.63 -24.89
N PRO A 515 28.51 1.89 -25.89
CA PRO A 515 28.31 2.44 -27.22
C PRO A 515 27.27 3.56 -27.15
N ALA A 516 27.65 4.75 -27.61
CA ALA A 516 26.74 5.85 -27.86
C ALA A 516 25.67 5.42 -28.88
N GLY A 517 24.44 5.88 -28.66
CA GLY A 517 23.22 5.30 -29.23
C GLY A 517 23.15 5.22 -30.76
N GLU A 518 22.36 4.23 -31.20
CA GLU A 518 21.71 4.25 -32.51
C GLU A 518 20.21 4.22 -32.29
N SER A 519 19.57 5.29 -32.75
CA SER A 519 18.13 5.48 -32.86
C SER A 519 17.51 4.34 -33.66
N ALA A 520 16.73 3.47 -33.01
CA ALA A 520 15.91 2.47 -33.69
C ALA A 520 14.69 3.16 -34.34
N VAL A 521 14.87 3.66 -35.57
CA VAL A 521 13.78 3.81 -36.54
C VAL A 521 13.97 2.70 -37.56
N HIS A 522 13.28 1.58 -37.38
CA HIS A 522 13.11 0.59 -38.45
C HIS A 522 11.63 0.51 -38.80
N GLY A 523 11.28 1.24 -39.85
CA GLY A 523 10.09 1.00 -40.66
C GLY A 523 10.27 -0.28 -41.47
N TYR A 524 9.24 -1.12 -41.44
CA TYR A 524 9.08 -2.26 -42.34
C TYR A 524 8.79 -1.75 -43.76
N GLY A 525 9.64 -2.14 -44.70
CA GLY A 525 9.37 -2.02 -46.14
C GLY A 525 8.49 -3.18 -46.62
N GLY A 526 7.52 -2.86 -47.47
CA GLY A 526 6.70 -3.79 -48.22
C GLY A 526 6.20 -3.12 -49.50
N ASP A 527 6.52 -3.75 -50.62
CA ASP A 527 6.38 -3.35 -52.03
C ASP A 527 5.10 -2.62 -52.47
N GLY A 528 5.24 -1.83 -53.54
CA GLY A 528 4.10 -1.49 -54.40
C GLY A 528 4.25 -0.31 -55.36
N SER A 529 4.91 -0.54 -56.50
CA SER A 529 4.57 -0.01 -57.85
C SER A 529 4.62 1.50 -58.17
N VAL A 530 5.55 1.81 -59.10
CA VAL A 530 5.39 2.57 -60.37
C VAL A 530 4.63 3.91 -60.34
N ALA A 531 5.34 5.02 -60.56
CA ALA A 531 5.00 6.02 -61.60
C ALA A 531 6.12 7.06 -61.81
N VAL A 532 6.21 7.46 -63.07
CA VAL A 532 7.15 8.38 -63.73
C VAL A 532 6.93 9.84 -63.32
N GLY A 533 7.99 10.67 -63.29
CA GLY A 533 7.84 12.12 -63.20
C GLY A 533 9.15 12.90 -63.05
N THR A 534 9.74 13.27 -64.19
CA THR A 534 10.79 14.28 -64.37
C THR A 534 10.43 15.64 -63.76
N THR A 535 11.38 16.35 -63.14
CA THR A 535 11.98 17.63 -63.64
C THR A 535 12.79 18.37 -62.57
N THR A 536 13.72 19.16 -63.09
CA THR A 536 14.81 19.94 -62.53
C THR A 536 14.41 21.26 -61.85
N SER A 537 15.25 21.70 -60.92
CA SER A 537 15.69 23.09 -60.61
C SER A 537 14.65 24.19 -60.32
N GLY A 538 14.78 24.75 -59.12
CA GLY A 538 14.24 26.04 -58.67
C GLY A 538 14.72 26.33 -57.26
#